data_AF-A0A936MDQ7-F1
#
_entry.id   AF-A0A936MDQ7-F1
#
_cell.length_a   1.000
_cell.length_b   1.000
_cell.length_c   1.000
_cell.angle_alpha   90.00
_cell.angle_beta   90.00
_cell.angle_gamma   90.00
#
_symmetry.space_group_name_H-M   'P 1'
#
loop_
_entity.id
_entity.type
_entity.pdbx_description
1 polymer ?
#
loop_
_entity_poly.entity_id
_entity_poly.type
_entity_poly.pdbx_seq_one_letter_code
_entity_poly.pdbx_strand_id
1 'polypeptide(L)' 'MSEVIPPDMAVGGLIFAAAVLYAAWHEYARSNRRDAGLLAATGALSLMGSAAVWAL' A
#
# COMPACT_ATOMS: atom_id res chain seq x y z
N MET A 1 9.85 2.83 23.62
CA MET A 1 8.95 1.71 23.96
C MET A 1 8.80 0.92 22.68
N SER A 2 9.56 -0.16 22.50
CA SER A 2 9.48 -0.99 21.29
C SER A 2 8.20 -1.83 21.38
N GLU A 3 7.08 -1.22 21.00
CA GLU A 3 5.86 -1.96 20.67
C GLU A 3 6.19 -2.86 19.49
N VAL A 4 6.38 -4.14 19.77
CA VAL A 4 6.50 -5.17 18.75
C VAL A 4 5.16 -5.20 18.03
N ILE A 5 5.11 -4.66 16.81
CA ILE A 5 3.91 -4.75 15.97
C ILE A 5 3.62 -6.24 15.79
N PRO A 6 2.42 -6.71 16.14
CA PRO A 6 2.03 -8.10 15.95
C PRO A 6 2.21 -8.46 14.46
N PRO A 7 2.86 -9.59 14.13
CA PRO A 7 3.17 -9.95 12.73
C PRO A 7 1.92 -10.03 11.84
N ASP A 8 0.76 -10.35 12.43
CA ASP A 8 -0.57 -10.31 11.83
C ASP A 8 -0.96 -8.91 11.31
N MET A 9 -0.63 -7.84 12.04
CA MET A 9 -0.87 -6.46 11.59
C MET A 9 0.05 -6.06 10.43
N ALA A 10 1.30 -6.52 10.44
CA ALA A 10 2.24 -6.28 9.35
C ALA A 10 1.80 -6.97 8.05
N VAL A 11 1.34 -8.22 8.16
CA VAL A 11 0.79 -8.98 7.02
C VAL A 11 -0.50 -8.32 6.50
N GLY A 12 -1.39 -7.86 7.39
CA GLY A 12 -2.59 -7.14 7.01
C GLY A 12 -2.30 -5.87 6.20
N GLY A 13 -1.31 -5.07 6.62
CA GLY A 13 -0.87 -3.89 5.89
C GLY A 13 -0.31 -4.20 4.50
N LEU A 14 0.45 -5.28 4.37
CA LEU A 14 0.97 -5.76 3.08
C LEU A 14 -0.14 -6.22 2.13
N ILE A 15 -1.12 -6.98 2.63
CA ILE A 15 -2.28 -7.43 1.84
C ILE A 15 -3.09 -6.22 1.35
N PHE A 16 -3.32 -5.24 2.23
CA PHE A 16 -4.03 -4.02 1.87
C PHE A 16 -3.29 -3.23 0.78
N ALA A 17 -1.99 -3.01 0.94
CA ALA A 17 -1.18 -2.33 -0.07
C ALA A 17 -1.19 -3.06 -1.42
N ALA A 18 -1.10 -4.39 -1.40
CA ALA A 18 -1.18 -5.22 -2.61
C ALA A 18 -2.56 -5.08 -3.30
N ALA A 19 -3.65 -5.05 -2.54
CA ALA A 19 -4.99 -4.84 -3.09
C ALA A 19 -5.15 -3.46 -3.75
N VAL A 20 -4.63 -2.40 -3.13
CA VAL A 20 -4.65 -1.04 -3.69
C VAL A 20 -3.83 -0.95 -4.98
N LEU A 21 -2.63 -1.55 -5.01
CA LEU A 21 -1.80 -1.61 -6.22
C LEU A 21 -2.43 -2.47 -7.33
N TYR A 22 -3.09 -3.58 -6.96
CA TYR A 22 -3.84 -4.39 -7.92
C TYR A 22 -5.01 -3.60 -8.52
N ALA A 23 -5.75 -2.84 -7.71
CA ALA A 23 -6.80 -1.97 -8.20
C ALA A 23 -6.25 -0.88 -9.14
N ALA A 24 -5.09 -0.30 -8.81
CA ALA A 24 -4.40 0.65 -9.70
C ALA A 24 -4.07 0.04 -11.06
N TRP A 25 -3.54 -1.18 -11.06
CA TRP A 25 -3.24 -1.94 -12.27
C TRP A 25 -4.50 -2.25 -13.08
N HIS A 26 -5.58 -2.67 -12.40
CA HIS A 26 -6.86 -2.97 -13.04
C HIS A 26 -7.47 -1.73 -13.72
N GLU A 27 -7.46 -0.57 -13.04
CA GLU A 27 -7.91 0.70 -13.63
C GLU A 27 -7.02 1.15 -14.80
N TYR A 28 -5.70 0.92 -14.69
CA TYR A 28 -4.76 1.20 -15.79
C TYR A 28 -5.07 0.35 -17.02
N ALA A 29 -5.34 -0.95 -16.82
CA ALA A 29 -5.72 -1.87 -17.88
C ALA A 29 -7.07 -1.50 -18.56
N ARG A 30 -7.98 -0.84 -17.82
CA ARG A 30 -9.24 -0.30 -18.35
C ARG A 30 -9.10 1.09 -18.98
N SER A 31 -7.88 1.58 -19.22
CA SER A 31 -7.58 2.93 -19.71
C SER A 31 -8.01 4.09 -18.80
N ASN A 32 -8.35 3.81 -17.54
CA ASN A 32 -8.64 4.84 -16.54
C ASN A 32 -7.35 5.30 -15.85
N ARG A 33 -6.51 6.02 -16.60
CA ARG A 33 -5.16 6.44 -16.15
C ARG A 33 -5.18 7.36 -14.93
N ARG A 34 -6.23 8.16 -14.76
CA ARG A 34 -6.35 9.11 -13.64
C ARG A 34 -6.48 8.36 -12.32
N ASP A 35 -7.44 7.44 -12.23
CA ASP A 35 -7.71 6.71 -11.00
C ASP A 35 -6.62 5.68 -10.73
N ALA A 36 -6.06 5.07 -11.79
CA ALA A 36 -4.87 4.25 -11.68
C ALA A 36 -3.69 5.00 -11.06
N GLY A 37 -3.45 6.25 -11.47
CA GLY A 37 -2.39 7.08 -10.90
C GLY A 37 -2.64 7.43 -9.43
N LEU A 38 -3.87 7.76 -9.06
CA LEU A 38 -4.25 8.02 -7.67
C LEU A 38 -4.07 6.78 -6.79
N LEU A 39 -4.56 5.62 -7.23
CA LEU A 39 -4.42 4.36 -6.51
C LEU A 39 -2.95 3.92 -6.38
N ALA A 40 -2.16 4.09 -7.43
CA ALA A 40 -0.73 3.79 -7.40
C ALA A 40 0.02 4.69 -6.41
N ALA A 41 -0.28 5.99 -6.41
CA ALA A 41 0.30 6.95 -5.47
C ALA A 41 -0.10 6.62 -4.02
N THR A 42 -1.37 6.30 -3.77
CA THR A 42 -1.85 5.88 -2.44
C THR A 42 -1.14 4.61 -1.98
N GLY A 43 -1.08 3.56 -2.82
CA GLY A 43 -0.39 2.31 -2.48
C GLY A 43 1.10 2.53 -2.18
N ALA A 44 1.78 3.34 -3.00
CA ALA A 44 3.20 3.67 -2.79
C ALA A 44 3.43 4.46 -1.50
N LEU A 45 2.61 5.49 -1.22
CA LEU A 45 2.70 6.29 0.00
C LEU A 45 2.41 5.46 1.26
N SER A 46 1.44 4.55 1.19
CA SER A 46 1.14 3.64 2.31
C SER A 46 2.32 2.71 2.62
N LEU A 47 2.98 2.14 1.59
CA LEU A 47 4.17 1.32 1.78
C LEU A 47 5.35 2.13 2.33
N MET A 48 5.56 3.34 1.81
CA MET A 48 6.65 4.22 2.24
C MET A 48 6.46 4.68 3.69
N GLY A 49 5.24 5.04 4.08
CA GLY A 49 4.89 5.38 5.45
C GLY A 49 5.06 4.20 6.41
N SER A 50 4.63 3.00 6.00
CA SER A 50 4.84 1.78 6.77
C SER A 50 6.34 1.51 6.98
N ALA A 51 7.13 1.53 5.91
CA ALA A 51 8.58 1.34 5.98
C ALA A 51 9.27 2.37 6.88
N ALA A 52 8.84 3.64 6.85
CA ALA A 52 9.38 4.69 7.71
C ALA A 52 9.09 4.43 9.21
N VAL A 53 7.90 3.92 9.54
CA VAL A 53 7.56 3.53 10.92
C VAL A 53 8.44 2.37 11.40
N TRP A 54 8.71 1.39 10.54
CA TRP A 54 9.59 0.26 10.88
C TRP A 54 11.07 0.64 10.98
N ALA A 55 11.49 1.75 10.39
CA ALA A 55 12.88 2.23 10.40
C ALA A 55 13.23 3.16 11.58
N LEU A 56 12.23 3.56 12.39
CA LEU A 56 12.36 4.39 13.59
C LEU A 56 12.54 3.54 14.86
#